data_AF-A0A917C798-F1
#
_entry.id   AF-A0A917C798-F1
#
_cell.length_a   1.000
_cell.length_b   1.000
_cell.length_c   1.000
_cell.angle_alpha   90.00
_cell.angle_beta   90.00
_cell.angle_gamma   90.00
#
_symmetry.space_group_name_H-M   'P 1'
#
loop_
_entity.id
_entity.type
_entity.pdbx_description
1 polymer ?
#
loop_
_entity_poly.entity_id
_entity_poly.type
_entity_poly.pdbx_seq_one_letter_code
_entity_poly.pdbx_strand_id
1 'polypeptide(L)'
;MLIKSDHRPLFEQAFEFLRANCYLNDAADFSRDAMGRSRTYLSMLRYNGHQPSPEVYGNLHTYLQTCLTETTDTELCHWLEHYINKVRKMLS
;
A
#
# COMPACT_ATOMS: atom_id res chain seq x y z
N MET A 1 -11.03 -10.93 0.21
CA MET A 1 -10.26 -12.09 0.71
C MET A 1 -9.22 -11.58 1.71
N LEU A 2 -9.31 -12.00 2.97
CA LEU A 2 -8.42 -11.56 4.05
C LEU A 2 -7.03 -12.18 3.86
N ILE A 3 -6.09 -11.45 3.26
CA ILE A 3 -4.73 -11.95 3.03
C ILE A 3 -3.95 -11.84 4.34
N LYS A 4 -3.71 -12.98 5.00
CA LYS A 4 -2.79 -13.11 6.15
C LYS A 4 -1.35 -12.97 5.66
N SER A 5 -0.90 -11.76 5.37
CA SER A 5 0.47 -11.43 4.97
C SER A 5 1.28 -10.84 6.14
N ASP A 6 1.00 -11.22 7.39
CA ASP A 6 1.64 -10.63 8.57
C ASP A 6 3.17 -10.78 8.60
N HIS A 7 3.73 -11.72 7.83
CA HIS A 7 5.18 -11.93 7.70
C HIS A 7 5.87 -11.10 6.61
N ARG A 8 5.11 -10.36 5.78
CA ARG A 8 5.67 -9.53 4.72
C ARG A 8 5.92 -8.09 5.21
N PRO A 9 6.85 -7.35 4.59
CA PRO A 9 6.97 -5.91 4.81
C PRO A 9 5.64 -5.17 4.63
N LEU A 10 5.43 -4.07 5.35
CA LEU A 10 4.18 -3.31 5.32
C LEU A 10 3.75 -2.92 3.89
N PHE A 11 4.69 -2.47 3.05
CA PHE A 11 4.39 -2.07 1.68
C PHE A 11 3.93 -3.25 0.80
N GLU A 12 4.40 -4.47 1.08
CA GLU A 12 3.93 -5.69 0.41
C GLU A 12 2.53 -6.08 0.88
N GLN A 13 2.24 -5.92 2.17
CA GLN A 13 0.89 -6.14 2.70
C GLN A 13 -0.10 -5.18 2.05
N ALA A 14 0.25 -3.90 1.95
CA ALA A 14 -0.57 -2.87 1.32
C ALA A 14 -0.79 -3.15 -0.18
N PHE A 15 0.26 -3.55 -0.90
CA PHE A 15 0.15 -3.95 -2.31
C PHE A 15 -0.85 -5.08 -2.51
N GLU A 16 -0.70 -6.19 -1.77
CA GLU A 16 -1.59 -7.34 -1.93
C GLU A 16 -3.03 -7.00 -1.55
N PHE A 17 -3.22 -6.20 -0.49
CA PHE A 17 -4.55 -5.73 -0.10
C PHE A 17 -5.20 -4.88 -1.19
N LEU A 18 -4.49 -3.88 -1.72
CA LEU A 18 -5.03 -2.99 -2.75
C LEU A 18 -5.34 -3.75 -4.05
N ARG A 19 -4.46 -4.68 -4.44
CA ARG A 19 -4.67 -5.54 -5.61
C ARG A 19 -5.87 -6.47 -5.43
N ALA A 20 -5.99 -7.12 -4.26
CA ALA A 20 -7.07 -8.06 -3.98
C ALA A 20 -8.45 -7.41 -3.91
N ASN A 21 -8.50 -6.09 -3.70
CA ASN A 21 -9.73 -5.30 -3.69
C ASN A 21 -9.85 -4.38 -4.92
N CYS A 22 -9.10 -4.67 -6.00
CA CYS A 22 -9.21 -4.02 -7.30
C CYS A 22 -8.96 -2.50 -7.32
N TYR A 23 -8.25 -1.95 -6.32
CA TYR A 23 -7.79 -0.54 -6.37
C TYR A 23 -6.67 -0.34 -7.38
N LEU A 24 -5.93 -1.41 -7.69
CA LEU A 24 -4.83 -1.43 -8.65
C LEU A 24 -4.72 -2.82 -9.28
N ASN A 25 -4.14 -2.90 -10.47
CA ASN A 25 -4.07 -4.16 -11.21
C ASN A 25 -2.78 -4.92 -10.90
N ASP A 26 -1.66 -4.19 -10.81
CA ASP A 26 -0.34 -4.80 -10.75
C ASP A 26 0.69 -3.98 -9.95
N ALA A 27 1.91 -4.51 -9.88
CA ALA A 27 3.04 -3.90 -9.18
C ALA A 27 3.48 -2.55 -9.79
N ALA A 28 3.26 -2.35 -11.09
CA ALA A 28 3.62 -1.12 -11.77
C ALA A 28 2.63 0.00 -11.43
N ASP A 29 1.34 -0.31 -11.38
CA ASP A 29 0.29 0.61 -10.91
C ASP A 29 0.56 1.01 -9.46
N PHE A 30 0.85 0.03 -8.58
CA PHE A 30 1.20 0.34 -7.19
C PHE A 30 2.44 1.23 -7.07
N SER A 31 3.48 0.95 -7.85
CA SER A 31 4.71 1.74 -7.83
C SER A 31 4.48 3.18 -8.30
N ARG A 32 3.63 3.37 -9.31
CA ARG A 32 3.38 4.68 -9.91
C ARG A 32 2.36 5.48 -9.10
N ASP A 33 1.20 4.89 -8.84
CA ASP A 33 0.02 5.61 -8.37
C ASP A 33 0.00 5.68 -6.84
N ALA A 34 0.38 4.60 -6.16
CA ALA A 34 0.40 4.58 -4.69
C ALA A 34 1.75 5.03 -4.11
N MET A 35 2.88 4.69 -4.75
CA MET A 35 4.21 5.03 -4.23
C MET A 35 4.82 6.31 -4.84
N GLY A 36 4.28 6.82 -5.95
CA GLY A 36 4.82 8.01 -6.63
C GLY A 36 6.23 7.81 -7.19
N ARG A 37 6.51 6.59 -7.69
CA ARG A 37 7.83 6.18 -8.21
C ARG A 37 7.70 5.54 -9.60
N SER A 38 8.82 5.11 -10.17
CA SER A 38 8.82 4.43 -11.48
C SER A 38 8.10 3.09 -11.41
N ARG A 39 7.56 2.61 -12.54
CA ARG A 39 6.81 1.34 -12.66
C ARG A 39 7.56 0.11 -12.14
N THR A 40 8.89 0.17 -12.05
CA THR A 40 9.75 -0.94 -11.61
C THR A 40 10.14 -0.87 -10.14
N TYR A 41 9.70 0.15 -9.40
CA TYR A 41 10.16 0.45 -8.06
C TYR A 41 9.86 -0.67 -7.05
N LEU A 42 8.63 -1.21 -7.04
CA LEU A 42 8.29 -2.33 -6.14
C LEU A 42 9.17 -3.55 -6.40
N SER A 43 9.42 -3.89 -7.67
CA SER A 43 10.31 -4.99 -8.05
C SER A 43 11.75 -4.76 -7.58
N MET A 44 12.23 -3.52 -7.66
CA MET A 44 13.54 -3.15 -7.14
C MET A 44 13.63 -3.32 -5.61
N LEU A 45 12.61 -2.89 -4.87
CA LEU A 45 12.56 -3.07 -3.40
C LEU A 45 12.59 -4.56 -3.02
N ARG A 46 11.80 -5.39 -3.71
CA ARG A 46 11.78 -6.85 -3.52
C ARG A 46 13.15 -7.48 -3.76
N TYR A 47 13.81 -7.09 -4.86
CA TYR A 47 15.11 -7.63 -5.25
C TYR A 47 16.20 -7.25 -4.25
N ASN A 48 16.23 -5.99 -3.81
CA ASN A 48 17.26 -5.48 -2.90
C ASN A 48 16.95 -5.73 -1.41
N GLY A 49 15.75 -6.23 -1.07
CA GLY A 49 15.31 -6.38 0.31
C GLY A 49 15.19 -5.06 1.08
N HIS A 50 15.00 -3.94 0.38
CA HIS A 50 14.96 -2.61 0.96
C HIS A 50 13.55 -2.20 1.40
N GLN A 51 13.49 -1.28 2.35
CA GLN A 51 12.26 -0.59 2.73
C GLN A 51 12.08 0.69 1.90
N PRO A 52 10.83 1.10 1.61
CA PRO A 52 10.54 2.42 1.06
C PRO A 52 11.06 3.54 1.97
N SER A 53 11.39 4.69 1.38
CA SER A 53 11.72 5.89 2.15
C SER A 53 10.46 6.48 2.81
N PRO A 54 10.60 7.33 3.85
CA PRO A 54 9.46 8.01 4.45
C PRO A 54 8.62 8.80 3.45
N GLU A 55 9.24 9.45 2.46
CA GLU A 55 8.52 10.14 1.38
C GLU A 55 7.60 9.19 0.60
N VAL A 56 8.05 7.98 0.29
CA VAL A 56 7.24 6.98 -0.41
C VAL A 56 6.11 6.46 0.48
N TYR A 57 6.35 6.28 1.78
CA TYR A 57 5.29 6.00 2.73
C TYR A 57 4.28 7.14 2.84
N GLY A 58 4.71 8.39 2.64
CA GLY A 58 3.83 9.56 2.57
C GLY A 58 2.88 9.48 1.37
N ASN A 59 3.42 9.15 0.19
CA ASN A 59 2.60 8.93 -1.02
C ASN A 59 1.60 7.79 -0.81
N LEU A 60 2.06 6.66 -0.24
CA LEU A 60 1.21 5.50 0.04
C LEU A 60 0.10 5.86 1.03
N HIS A 61 0.41 6.64 2.05
CA HIS A 61 -0.58 7.13 3.02
C HIS A 61 -1.67 7.95 2.33
N THR A 62 -1.29 8.93 1.51
CA THR A 62 -2.24 9.75 0.76
C THR A 62 -3.12 8.89 -0.15
N TYR A 63 -2.53 7.93 -0.88
CA TYR A 63 -3.28 7.04 -1.75
C TYR A 63 -4.31 6.20 -0.98
N LEU A 64 -3.92 5.61 0.16
CA LEU A 64 -4.85 4.86 1.02
C LEU A 64 -6.00 5.73 1.55
N GLN A 65 -5.74 7.01 1.87
CA GLN A 65 -6.78 7.95 2.27
C GLN A 65 -7.77 8.21 1.13
N THR A 66 -7.29 8.36 -0.11
CA THR A 66 -8.16 8.46 -1.29
C THR A 66 -9.04 7.22 -1.42
N CYS A 67 -8.47 6.01 -1.35
CA CYS A 67 -9.23 4.77 -1.40
C CYS A 67 -10.31 4.70 -0.30
N LEU A 68 -10.02 5.20 0.90
CA LEU A 68 -10.98 5.24 2.02
C LEU A 68 -12.16 6.16 1.72
N THR A 69 -11.91 7.30 1.07
CA THR A 69 -13.00 8.24 0.71
C THR A 69 -13.88 7.74 -0.44
N GLU A 70 -13.39 6.80 -1.25
CA GLU A 70 -14.09 6.27 -2.43
C GLU A 70 -14.91 5.00 -2.14
N THR A 71 -14.72 4.37 -0.99
CA THR A 71 -15.45 3.15 -0.60
C THR A 71 -16.57 3.45 0.40
N THR A 72 -17.66 2.69 0.27
CA THR A 72 -18.77 2.66 1.24
C THR A 72 -18.86 1.32 1.97
N ASP A 73 -18.02 0.34 1.61
CA ASP A 73 -17.97 -0.96 2.25
C ASP A 73 -17.32 -0.84 3.63
N THR A 74 -18.09 -1.17 4.67
CA THR A 74 -17.66 -1.02 6.07
C THR A 74 -16.48 -1.93 6.43
N GLU A 75 -16.38 -3.13 5.87
CA GLU A 75 -15.24 -4.02 6.15
C GLU A 75 -13.98 -3.47 5.48
N LEU A 76 -14.08 -3.02 4.23
CA LEU A 76 -12.97 -2.39 3.52
C LEU A 76 -12.49 -1.10 4.20
N CYS A 77 -13.41 -0.28 4.72
CA CYS A 77 -13.06 0.90 5.51
C CYS A 77 -12.17 0.54 6.70
N HIS A 78 -12.56 -0.44 7.51
CA HIS A 78 -11.76 -0.89 8.65
C HIS A 78 -10.35 -1.35 8.24
N TRP A 79 -10.24 -2.08 7.13
CA TRP A 79 -8.93 -2.52 6.62
C TRP A 79 -8.08 -1.37 6.10
N LEU A 80 -8.66 -0.41 5.40
CA LEU A 80 -7.97 0.79 4.94
C LEU A 80 -7.47 1.61 6.12
N GLU A 81 -8.31 1.87 7.12
CA GLU A 81 -7.93 2.55 8.36
C GLU A 81 -6.78 1.83 9.10
N HIS A 82 -6.82 0.50 9.15
CA HIS A 82 -5.74 -0.31 9.71
C HIS A 82 -4.41 -0.09 8.98
N TYR A 83 -4.41 -0.13 7.64
CA TYR A 83 -3.20 0.11 6.85
C TYR A 83 -2.73 1.57 6.94
N ILE A 84 -3.64 2.54 6.91
CA ILE A 84 -3.34 3.97 7.10
C ILE A 84 -2.62 4.17 8.44
N ASN A 85 -3.13 3.59 9.52
CA ASN A 85 -2.51 3.69 10.84
C ASN A 85 -1.13 3.03 10.90
N LYS A 86 -0.94 1.88 10.22
CA LYS A 86 0.39 1.26 10.11
C LYS A 86 1.36 2.12 9.32
N VAL A 87 0.95 2.68 8.19
CA VAL A 87 1.80 3.54 7.34
C VAL A 87 2.16 4.84 8.07
N ARG A 88 1.20 5.45 8.77
CA ARG A 88 1.43 6.66 9.57
C ARG A 88 2.54 6.49 10.61
N LYS A 89 2.67 5.30 11.22
CA LYS A 89 3.76 4.99 12.16
C LYS A 89 5.14 4.96 11.52
N MET A 90 5.24 4.75 10.20
CA MET A 90 6.50 4.80 9.46
C MET A 90 6.94 6.24 9.12
N LEU A 91 6.06 7.21 9.32
CA LEU A 91 6.29 8.65 9.06
C LEU A 91 6.66 9.43 10.33
N SER A 92 6.53 8.78 11.50
CA SER A 92 6.84 9.35 12.82
C SER A 92 8.25 8.97 13.25
#